data_AF-A0A520HGS7-F1
#
_entry.id   AF-A0A520HGS7-F1
#
_cell.length_a   1.000
_cell.length_b   1.000
_cell.length_c   1.000
_cell.angle_alpha   90.00
_cell.angle_beta   90.00
_cell.angle_gamma   90.00
#
_symmetry.space_group_name_H-M   'P 1'
#
loop_
_entity.id
_entity.type
_entity.pdbx_description
1 polymer ?
#
loop_
_entity_poly.entity_id
_entity_poly.type
_entity_poly.pdbx_seq_one_letter_code
_entity_poly.pdbx_strand_id
1 'polypeptide(L)'
;MRHVHAVRIGPVGFRIGSAWSAPVEALRRMYAGYPTPTDGIPDFTVRLSPTKPWRRWIRPSVAIDGDYMLPEAVPMALRHGLLAAEMGMNLQMALGLRRWLLLHASSVERDGRALVITGESGAGKSTLAALLGEHGWRLMGDEFALLDPLTGGLRAFPRAVSLKNAAIDEVAAQVTPERLGPVMAATPKGTIRHLRPTADAIARMEEPARPALILFPRFGPPAAVRPVAAIEAFVRLTQASTNYVALGEAGWAALTRLVREVPA
;
A
#
# COMPACT_ATOMS: atom_id res chain seq x y z
N MET A 1 5.92 -24.47 -5.01
CA MET A 1 5.62 -23.63 -3.81
C MET A 1 5.01 -24.51 -2.75
N ARG A 2 5.49 -24.47 -1.50
CA ARG A 2 4.98 -25.37 -0.44
C ARG A 2 3.84 -24.76 0.36
N HIS A 3 3.86 -23.45 0.55
CA HIS A 3 2.84 -22.70 1.27
C HIS A 3 2.30 -21.60 0.37
N VAL A 4 0.98 -21.46 0.30
CA VAL A 4 0.30 -20.49 -0.58
C VAL A 4 -0.82 -19.79 0.19
N HIS A 5 -0.97 -18.49 -0.06
CA HIS A 5 -2.13 -17.70 0.33
C HIS A 5 -2.61 -16.92 -0.89
N ALA A 6 -3.91 -17.02 -1.17
CA ALA A 6 -4.57 -16.23 -2.20
C ALA A 6 -5.48 -15.23 -1.51
N VAL A 7 -5.44 -13.97 -1.94
CA VAL A 7 -6.20 -12.87 -1.35
C VAL A 7 -6.54 -11.84 -2.41
N ARG A 8 -7.73 -11.26 -2.35
CA ARG A 8 -8.13 -10.11 -3.15
C ARG A 8 -8.22 -8.88 -2.25
N ILE A 9 -7.59 -7.80 -2.69
CA ILE A 9 -7.59 -6.50 -2.00
C ILE A 9 -8.11 -5.48 -2.99
N GLY A 10 -9.28 -4.91 -2.69
CA GLY A 10 -9.99 -4.04 -3.63
C GLY A 10 -10.19 -4.74 -4.98
N PRO A 11 -9.72 -4.14 -6.09
CA PRO A 11 -9.89 -4.72 -7.42
C PRO A 11 -8.77 -5.70 -7.83
N VAL A 12 -7.80 -6.04 -6.96
CA VAL A 12 -6.62 -6.84 -7.34
C VAL A 12 -6.52 -8.14 -6.53
N GLY A 13 -6.43 -9.26 -7.23
CA GLY A 13 -6.15 -10.59 -6.71
C GLY A 13 -4.66 -10.91 -6.69
N PHE A 14 -4.17 -11.41 -5.55
CA PHE A 14 -2.80 -11.89 -5.38
C PHE A 14 -2.76 -13.37 -5.05
N ARG A 15 -1.74 -14.05 -5.56
CA ARG A 15 -1.29 -15.36 -5.09
C ARG A 15 0.12 -15.23 -4.53
N ILE A 16 0.26 -15.39 -3.22
CA ILE A 16 1.55 -15.31 -2.54
C ILE A 16 1.99 -16.73 -2.16
N GLY A 17 3.09 -17.17 -2.76
CA GLY A 17 3.73 -18.45 -2.47
C GLY A 17 5.03 -18.27 -1.69
N SER A 18 5.32 -19.19 -0.77
CA SER A 18 6.58 -19.21 -0.01
C SER A 18 7.15 -20.62 0.16
N ALA A 19 8.48 -20.69 0.25
CA ALA A 19 9.20 -21.91 0.65
C ALA A 19 9.10 -22.21 2.16
N TRP A 20 8.66 -21.23 2.96
CA TRP A 20 8.49 -21.30 4.42
C TRP A 20 7.03 -21.01 4.82
N SER A 21 6.57 -21.57 5.94
CA SER A 21 5.19 -21.36 6.40
C SER A 21 4.99 -19.99 7.06
N ALA A 22 5.97 -19.54 7.85
CA ALA A 22 5.85 -18.36 8.70
C ALA A 22 5.41 -17.07 7.97
N PRO A 23 5.96 -16.71 6.79
CA PRO A 23 5.46 -15.53 6.04
C PRO A 23 3.98 -15.68 5.63
N VAL A 24 3.57 -16.89 5.26
CA VAL A 24 2.20 -17.17 4.81
C VAL A 24 1.23 -17.18 5.99
N GLU A 25 1.61 -17.74 7.15
CA GLU A 25 0.83 -17.62 8.38
C GLU A 25 0.65 -16.16 8.80
N ALA A 26 1.71 -15.34 8.71
CA ALA A 26 1.63 -13.92 9.05
C ALA A 26 0.68 -13.16 8.10
N LEU A 27 0.78 -13.41 6.79
CA LEU A 27 -0.13 -12.85 5.79
C LEU A 27 -1.59 -13.23 6.06
N ARG A 28 -1.87 -14.51 6.35
CA ARG A 28 -3.24 -14.97 6.64
C ARG A 28 -3.85 -14.25 7.83
N ARG A 29 -3.05 -13.90 8.85
CA ARG A 29 -3.53 -13.10 10.00
C ARG A 29 -3.77 -11.64 9.59
N MET A 30 -2.84 -11.04 8.86
CA MET A 30 -2.91 -9.64 8.42
C MET A 30 -4.05 -9.40 7.42
N TYR A 31 -4.37 -10.38 6.59
CA TYR A 31 -5.44 -10.32 5.60
C TYR A 31 -6.62 -11.23 5.96
N ALA A 32 -6.82 -11.49 7.26
CA ALA A 32 -8.05 -12.15 7.70
C ALA A 32 -9.26 -11.24 7.42
N GLY A 33 -10.34 -11.84 6.89
CA GLY A 33 -11.55 -11.12 6.47
C GLY A 33 -11.54 -10.65 5.01
N TYR A 34 -10.42 -10.78 4.29
CA TYR A 34 -10.37 -10.49 2.87
C TYR A 34 -10.89 -11.68 2.05
N PRO A 35 -11.60 -11.44 0.94
CA PRO A 35 -12.02 -12.50 0.04
C PRO A 35 -10.82 -13.08 -0.74
N THR A 36 -11.02 -14.25 -1.34
CA THR A 36 -10.10 -14.80 -2.33
C THR A 36 -10.28 -14.11 -3.69
N PRO A 37 -9.32 -14.24 -4.63
CA PRO A 37 -9.49 -13.77 -6.00
C PRO A 37 -10.75 -14.31 -6.68
N THR A 38 -11.37 -13.50 -7.53
CA THR A 38 -12.55 -13.86 -8.32
C THR A 38 -12.23 -15.06 -9.20
N ASP A 39 -13.11 -16.06 -9.21
CA ASP A 39 -12.92 -17.33 -9.94
C ASP A 39 -11.64 -18.10 -9.60
N GLY A 40 -10.96 -17.74 -8.49
CA GLY A 40 -9.68 -18.32 -8.09
C GLY A 40 -8.48 -17.87 -8.94
N ILE A 41 -8.66 -16.90 -9.83
CA ILE A 41 -7.62 -16.41 -10.74
C ILE A 41 -6.99 -15.14 -10.13
N PRO A 42 -5.71 -15.15 -9.76
CA PRO A 42 -5.02 -13.96 -9.31
C PRO A 42 -4.57 -13.12 -10.52
N ASP A 43 -4.53 -11.79 -10.33
CA ASP A 43 -3.90 -10.87 -11.26
C ASP A 43 -2.37 -10.94 -11.16
N PHE A 44 -1.85 -11.15 -9.94
CA PHE A 44 -0.42 -11.16 -9.68
C PHE A 44 0.03 -12.31 -8.78
N THR A 45 1.21 -12.84 -9.06
CA THR A 45 1.89 -13.86 -8.26
C THR A 45 3.13 -13.27 -7.58
N VAL A 46 3.26 -13.50 -6.28
CA VAL A 46 4.46 -13.20 -5.48
C VAL A 46 5.07 -14.51 -5.01
N ARG A 47 6.38 -14.68 -5.18
CA ARG A 47 7.13 -15.87 -4.78
C ARG A 47 8.25 -15.49 -3.83
N LEU A 48 8.22 -16.09 -2.65
CA LEU A 48 9.26 -15.97 -1.64
C LEU A 48 10.10 -17.25 -1.64
N SER A 49 11.25 -17.17 -2.30
CA SER A 49 12.14 -18.32 -2.54
C SER A 49 13.48 -18.13 -1.82
N PRO A 50 14.15 -19.23 -1.44
CA PRO A 50 15.52 -19.13 -0.97
C PRO A 50 16.44 -18.75 -2.13
N THR A 51 17.42 -17.88 -1.87
CA THR A 51 18.41 -17.45 -2.89
C THR A 51 19.25 -18.62 -3.43
N LYS A 52 19.48 -19.63 -2.58
CA LYS A 52 20.10 -20.92 -2.93
C LYS A 52 19.41 -22.03 -2.14
N PRO A 53 19.31 -23.27 -2.63
CA PRO A 53 18.52 -24.33 -2.00
C PRO A 53 18.84 -24.56 -0.51
N TRP A 54 20.12 -24.51 -0.12
CA TRP A 54 20.55 -24.68 1.29
C TRP A 54 20.22 -23.49 2.19
N ARG A 55 20.06 -22.28 1.63
CA ARG A 55 19.61 -21.09 2.38
C ARG A 55 18.14 -21.19 2.78
N ARG A 56 17.47 -22.31 2.50
CA ARG A 56 16.21 -22.63 3.15
C ARG A 56 16.40 -22.92 4.64
N TRP A 57 17.50 -23.56 5.02
CA TRP A 57 17.78 -24.03 6.38
C TRP A 57 18.93 -23.26 7.05
N ILE A 58 20.01 -22.95 6.32
CA ILE A 58 21.20 -22.29 6.87
C ILE A 58 21.18 -20.80 6.54
N ARG A 59 21.09 -19.95 7.57
CA ARG A 59 20.94 -18.48 7.48
C ARG A 59 19.88 -18.07 6.45
N PRO A 60 18.59 -18.30 6.75
CA PRO A 60 17.55 -18.17 5.75
C PRO A 60 17.39 -16.76 5.20
N SER A 61 17.46 -16.65 3.87
CA SER A 61 17.30 -15.40 3.12
C SER A 61 16.20 -15.54 2.07
N VAL A 62 15.31 -14.57 2.02
CA VAL A 62 14.15 -14.50 1.13
C VAL A 62 14.50 -13.64 -0.07
N ALA A 63 14.50 -14.25 -1.25
CA ALA A 63 14.44 -13.53 -2.53
C ALA A 63 12.97 -13.28 -2.88
N ILE A 64 12.67 -12.07 -3.36
CA ILE A 64 11.35 -11.69 -3.85
C ILE A 64 11.36 -11.90 -5.37
N ASP A 65 10.46 -12.77 -5.83
CA ASP A 65 10.24 -13.12 -7.24
C ASP A 65 8.73 -13.01 -7.51
N GLY A 66 8.31 -13.02 -8.76
CA GLY A 66 6.93 -12.85 -9.18
C GLY A 66 6.77 -12.84 -10.69
N ASP A 67 5.66 -12.31 -11.17
CA ASP A 67 5.44 -12.13 -12.62
C ASP A 67 6.37 -11.04 -13.16
N TYR A 68 6.63 -10.03 -12.33
CA TYR A 68 7.63 -8.98 -12.55
C TYR A 68 8.76 -9.09 -11.51
N MET A 69 10.00 -8.88 -11.95
CA MET A 69 11.18 -8.99 -11.11
C MET A 69 12.07 -7.74 -11.20
N LEU A 70 12.70 -7.41 -10.09
CA LEU A 70 13.81 -6.45 -10.01
C LEU A 70 15.11 -7.25 -9.79
N PRO A 71 16.01 -7.35 -10.80
CA PRO A 71 17.23 -8.14 -10.69
C PRO A 71 18.14 -7.73 -9.52
N GLU A 72 18.08 -6.47 -9.11
CA GLU A 72 18.92 -5.88 -8.05
C GLU A 72 18.30 -5.97 -6.65
N ALA A 73 17.14 -6.63 -6.49
CA ALA A 73 16.48 -6.72 -5.20
C ALA A 73 17.33 -7.53 -4.20
N VAL A 74 17.84 -6.85 -3.16
CA VAL A 74 18.67 -7.48 -2.13
C VAL A 74 17.83 -8.47 -1.31
N PRO A 75 18.28 -9.73 -1.16
CA PRO A 75 17.57 -10.72 -0.36
C PRO A 75 17.42 -10.30 1.10
N MET A 76 16.24 -10.54 1.65
CA MET A 76 15.91 -10.16 3.04
C MET A 76 16.10 -11.33 4.00
N ALA A 77 16.33 -11.06 5.28
CA ALA A 77 16.33 -12.14 6.28
C ALA A 77 14.91 -12.74 6.44
N LEU A 78 14.79 -14.04 6.69
CA LEU A 78 13.48 -14.69 6.83
C LEU A 78 12.59 -14.10 7.94
N ARG A 79 13.19 -13.54 9.01
CA ARG A 79 12.46 -12.80 10.05
C ARG A 79 11.67 -11.61 9.51
N HIS A 80 12.06 -11.07 8.36
CA HIS A 80 11.39 -10.01 7.62
C HIS A 80 10.52 -10.56 6.48
N GLY A 81 10.13 -11.83 6.52
CA GLY A 81 9.39 -12.50 5.44
C GLY A 81 8.00 -11.89 5.17
N LEU A 82 7.30 -11.38 6.19
CA LEU A 82 6.06 -10.61 6.00
C LEU A 82 6.34 -9.33 5.19
N LEU A 83 7.36 -8.57 5.59
CA LEU A 83 7.78 -7.37 4.85
C LEU A 83 8.19 -7.71 3.41
N ALA A 84 8.89 -8.82 3.19
CA ALA A 84 9.25 -9.29 1.85
C ALA A 84 8.01 -9.61 1.00
N ALA A 85 6.97 -10.21 1.59
CA ALA A 85 5.70 -10.43 0.90
C ALA A 85 5.00 -9.12 0.52
N GLU A 86 4.91 -8.18 1.46
CA GLU A 86 4.29 -6.87 1.23
C GLU A 86 5.04 -6.09 0.14
N MET A 87 6.38 -6.11 0.16
CA MET A 87 7.20 -5.51 -0.88
C MET A 87 7.01 -6.21 -2.23
N GLY A 88 6.90 -7.54 -2.25
CA GLY A 88 6.58 -8.29 -3.46
C GLY A 88 5.25 -7.87 -4.07
N MET A 89 4.20 -7.70 -3.27
CA MET A 89 2.90 -7.21 -3.75
C MET A 89 3.01 -5.78 -4.30
N ASN A 90 3.76 -4.89 -3.64
CA ASN A 90 4.02 -3.53 -4.15
C ASN A 90 4.73 -3.57 -5.51
N LEU A 91 5.71 -4.46 -5.66
CA LEU A 91 6.48 -4.60 -6.89
C LEU A 91 5.59 -5.02 -8.06
N GLN A 92 4.74 -6.04 -7.86
CA GLN A 92 3.83 -6.51 -8.91
C GLN A 92 2.85 -5.40 -9.34
N MET A 93 2.34 -4.62 -8.38
CA MET A 93 1.48 -3.47 -8.68
C MET A 93 2.23 -2.41 -9.50
N ALA A 94 3.39 -1.95 -9.02
CA ALA A 94 4.15 -0.90 -9.67
C ALA A 94 4.57 -1.28 -11.10
N LEU A 95 5.02 -2.52 -11.30
CA LEU A 95 5.55 -2.97 -12.59
C LEU A 95 4.51 -3.59 -13.51
N GLY A 96 3.39 -4.09 -13.01
CA GLY A 96 2.40 -4.81 -13.82
C GLY A 96 1.09 -4.08 -14.05
N LEU A 97 0.64 -3.25 -13.11
CA LEU A 97 -0.68 -2.64 -13.21
C LEU A 97 -0.68 -1.43 -14.16
N ARG A 98 -1.55 -1.48 -15.18
CA ARG A 98 -1.70 -0.45 -16.22
C ARG A 98 -3.12 0.06 -16.41
N ARG A 99 -4.07 -0.44 -15.61
CA ARG A 99 -5.48 -0.01 -15.68
C ARG A 99 -5.74 1.31 -14.96
N TRP A 100 -5.00 1.56 -13.87
CA TRP A 100 -5.14 2.75 -13.03
C TRP A 100 -3.81 3.49 -12.94
N LEU A 101 -3.88 4.81 -12.79
CA LEU A 101 -2.73 5.62 -12.42
C LEU A 101 -2.44 5.38 -10.94
N LEU A 102 -1.23 4.90 -10.65
CA LEU A 102 -0.78 4.63 -9.29
C LEU A 102 -0.07 5.85 -8.74
N LEU A 103 -0.62 6.41 -7.67
CA LEU A 103 0.01 7.46 -6.89
C LEU A 103 0.50 6.85 -5.58
N HIS A 104 1.78 7.03 -5.25
CA HIS A 104 2.33 6.66 -3.96
C HIS A 104 1.82 7.63 -2.89
N ALA A 105 0.60 7.38 -2.45
CA ALA A 105 -0.19 8.23 -1.59
C ALA A 105 -1.10 7.36 -0.73
N SER A 106 -1.29 7.78 0.52
CA SER A 106 -2.35 7.25 1.34
C SER A 106 -3.66 7.92 0.93
N SER A 107 -4.79 7.24 1.10
CA SER A 107 -6.11 7.81 0.83
C SER A 107 -7.13 7.31 1.83
N VAL A 108 -8.04 8.20 2.22
CA VAL A 108 -9.16 7.91 3.11
C VAL A 108 -10.42 8.55 2.54
N GLU A 109 -11.58 8.00 2.85
CA GLU A 109 -12.88 8.42 2.33
C GLU A 109 -13.85 8.75 3.46
N ARG A 110 -14.68 9.78 3.24
CA ARG A 110 -15.84 10.09 4.05
C ARG A 110 -16.95 10.67 3.16
N ASP A 111 -18.17 10.17 3.29
CA ASP A 111 -19.36 10.61 2.56
C ASP A 111 -19.17 10.64 1.02
N GLY A 112 -18.49 9.62 0.47
CA GLY A 112 -18.16 9.47 -0.94
C GLY A 112 -17.00 10.33 -1.43
N ARG A 113 -16.37 11.11 -0.55
CA ARG A 113 -15.29 12.06 -0.85
C ARG A 113 -13.96 11.57 -0.30
N ALA A 114 -12.96 11.51 -1.17
CA ALA A 114 -11.63 11.04 -0.82
C ALA A 114 -10.64 12.18 -0.55
N LEU A 115 -9.90 12.03 0.54
CA LEU A 115 -8.69 12.77 0.83
C LEU A 115 -7.49 11.96 0.31
N VAL A 116 -6.69 12.55 -0.58
CA VAL A 116 -5.43 11.98 -1.08
C VAL A 116 -4.29 12.61 -0.29
N ILE A 117 -3.46 11.80 0.35
CA ILE A 117 -2.36 12.25 1.20
C ILE A 117 -1.04 11.80 0.58
N THR A 118 -0.27 12.75 0.05
CA THR A 118 0.99 12.47 -0.65
C THR A 118 2.11 13.39 -0.19
N GLY A 119 3.36 13.00 -0.37
CA GLY A 119 4.51 13.75 0.15
C GLY A 119 5.67 12.83 0.49
N GLU A 120 6.71 13.41 1.07
CA GLU A 120 7.96 12.70 1.34
C GLU A 120 7.80 11.53 2.31
N SER A 121 8.73 10.58 2.25
CA SER A 121 8.80 9.50 3.24
C SER A 121 9.04 10.10 4.62
N GLY A 122 8.25 9.69 5.61
CA GLY A 122 8.34 10.24 6.97
C GLY A 122 7.47 11.46 7.23
N ALA A 123 6.76 11.99 6.22
CA ALA A 123 5.84 13.12 6.38
C ALA A 123 4.55 12.81 7.18
N GLY A 124 4.40 11.60 7.73
CA GLY A 124 3.24 11.19 8.52
C GLY A 124 2.02 10.71 7.73
N LYS A 125 2.14 10.44 6.43
CA LYS A 125 1.01 10.02 5.55
C LYS A 125 0.25 8.80 6.09
N SER A 126 0.97 7.71 6.31
CA SER A 126 0.41 6.43 6.80
C SER A 126 -0.17 6.56 8.20
N THR A 127 0.50 7.32 9.07
CA THR A 127 0.01 7.62 10.42
C THR A 127 -1.30 8.40 10.36
N LEU A 128 -1.36 9.46 9.56
CA LEU A 128 -2.57 10.27 9.41
C LEU A 128 -3.72 9.45 8.80
N ALA A 129 -3.46 8.65 7.77
CA ALA A 129 -4.47 7.80 7.15
C ALA A 129 -4.99 6.72 8.12
N ALA A 130 -4.10 6.09 8.90
CA ALA A 130 -4.49 5.14 9.94
C ALA A 130 -5.39 5.80 11.00
N LEU A 131 -4.95 6.93 11.56
CA LEU A 131 -5.71 7.64 12.59
C LEU A 131 -7.06 8.10 12.07
N LEU A 132 -7.15 8.69 10.87
CA LEU A 132 -8.45 9.03 10.26
C LEU A 132 -9.33 7.80 10.10
N GLY A 133 -8.75 6.66 9.70
CA GLY A 133 -9.42 5.36 9.59
C GLY A 133 -10.07 4.88 10.90
N GLU A 134 -9.41 5.15 12.04
CA GLU A 134 -9.98 4.83 13.36
C GLU A 134 -11.03 5.85 13.82
N HIS A 135 -11.05 7.05 13.24
CA HIS A 135 -11.96 8.14 13.59
C HIS A 135 -13.09 8.33 12.57
N GLY A 136 -13.61 7.23 12.04
CA GLY A 136 -14.83 7.20 11.22
C GLY A 136 -14.64 7.55 9.75
N TRP A 137 -13.40 7.71 9.28
CA TRP A 137 -13.12 7.68 7.84
C TRP A 137 -12.88 6.24 7.39
N ARG A 138 -13.18 5.94 6.13
CA ARG A 138 -12.81 4.68 5.52
C ARG A 138 -11.40 4.75 4.96
N LEU A 139 -10.51 3.86 5.39
CA LEU A 139 -9.20 3.72 4.75
C LEU A 139 -9.39 3.18 3.32
N MET A 140 -8.99 3.98 2.32
CA MET A 140 -9.00 3.56 0.92
C MET A 140 -7.69 2.87 0.54
N GLY A 141 -6.54 3.34 1.03
CA GLY A 141 -5.24 2.73 0.77
C GLY A 141 -4.11 3.50 1.45
N ASP A 142 -2.95 2.88 1.63
CA ASP A 142 -1.76 3.54 2.22
C ASP A 142 -0.58 3.61 1.25
N GLU A 143 -0.32 2.52 0.55
CA GLU A 143 0.82 2.42 -0.38
C GLU A 143 0.53 3.01 -1.76
N PHE A 144 -0.71 2.84 -2.24
CA PHE A 144 -1.16 3.34 -3.54
C PHE A 144 -2.59 3.87 -3.47
N ALA A 145 -2.79 5.06 -4.03
CA ALA A 145 -4.10 5.54 -4.45
C ALA A 145 -4.28 5.20 -5.94
N LEU A 146 -5.34 4.46 -6.27
CA LEU A 146 -5.61 3.97 -7.62
C LEU A 146 -6.57 4.92 -8.35
N LEU A 147 -6.04 5.86 -9.13
CA LEU A 147 -6.85 6.81 -9.89
C LEU A 147 -7.29 6.20 -11.22
N ASP A 148 -8.60 6.20 -11.46
CA ASP A 148 -9.23 5.77 -12.70
C ASP A 148 -9.09 6.85 -13.79
N PRO A 149 -8.33 6.59 -14.87
CA PRO A 149 -8.13 7.57 -15.93
C PRO A 149 -9.42 7.94 -16.66
N LEU A 150 -10.41 7.04 -16.69
CA LEU A 150 -11.67 7.28 -17.38
C LEU A 150 -12.64 8.09 -16.52
N THR A 151 -12.80 7.72 -15.25
CA THR A 151 -13.85 8.30 -14.39
C THR A 151 -13.36 9.40 -13.45
N GLY A 152 -12.05 9.47 -13.19
CA GLY A 152 -11.47 10.37 -12.17
C GLY A 152 -11.71 9.92 -10.73
N GLY A 153 -12.36 8.78 -10.50
CA GLY A 153 -12.56 8.21 -9.16
C GLY A 153 -11.33 7.46 -8.67
N LEU A 154 -11.21 7.33 -7.34
CA LEU A 154 -10.23 6.45 -6.69
C LEU A 154 -10.86 5.10 -6.40
N ARG A 155 -10.14 4.02 -6.71
CA ARG A 155 -10.47 2.68 -6.22
C ARG A 155 -9.80 2.43 -4.89
N ALA A 156 -10.51 1.79 -3.97
CA ALA A 156 -9.93 1.36 -2.71
C ALA A 156 -8.98 0.19 -2.97
N PHE A 157 -7.85 0.23 -2.28
CA PHE A 157 -6.84 -0.81 -2.19
C PHE A 157 -6.32 -0.85 -0.74
N PRO A 158 -7.17 -1.17 0.25
CA PRO A 158 -6.85 -1.05 1.66
C PRO A 158 -5.94 -2.20 2.06
N ARG A 159 -4.63 -2.04 1.90
CA ARG A 159 -3.64 -2.97 2.44
C ARG A 159 -3.32 -2.67 3.89
N ALA A 160 -2.61 -3.59 4.52
CA ALA A 160 -2.08 -3.34 5.86
C ALA A 160 -1.18 -2.09 5.86
N VAL A 161 -1.47 -1.15 6.75
CA VAL A 161 -0.77 0.13 6.87
C VAL A 161 0.62 -0.11 7.47
N SER A 162 1.66 0.48 6.89
CA SER A 162 3.04 0.31 7.36
C SER A 162 3.45 1.39 8.37
N LEU A 163 3.25 1.11 9.67
CA LEU A 163 3.63 2.01 10.76
C LEU A 163 5.12 1.89 11.09
N LYS A 164 5.76 3.02 11.44
CA LYS A 164 7.21 3.09 11.69
C LYS A 164 7.54 3.84 12.97
N ASN A 165 8.51 3.32 13.71
CA ASN A 165 9.12 3.98 14.87
C ASN A 165 8.05 4.53 15.84
N ALA A 166 8.12 5.81 16.21
CA ALA A 166 7.19 6.45 17.14
C ALA A 166 5.70 6.38 16.71
N ALA A 167 5.41 6.28 15.41
CA ALA A 167 4.03 6.13 14.95
C ALA A 167 3.40 4.78 15.33
N ILE A 168 4.21 3.78 15.68
CA ILE A 168 3.71 2.48 16.14
C ILE A 168 2.97 2.65 17.46
N ASP A 169 3.59 3.34 18.42
CA ASP A 169 3.02 3.49 19.77
C ASP A 169 1.80 4.41 19.74
N GLU A 170 1.88 5.51 18.99
CA GLU A 170 0.78 6.48 18.82
C GLU A 170 -0.49 5.83 18.26
N VAL A 171 -0.36 5.02 17.22
CA VAL A 171 -1.50 4.33 16.61
C VAL A 171 -1.91 3.12 17.43
N ALA A 172 -0.96 2.38 18.03
CA ALA A 172 -1.26 1.21 18.85
C ALA A 172 -2.12 1.56 20.08
N ALA A 173 -1.99 2.78 20.61
CA ALA A 173 -2.82 3.28 21.72
C ALA A 173 -4.30 3.45 21.35
N GLN A 174 -4.63 3.45 20.05
CA GLN A 174 -5.97 3.79 19.52
C GLN A 174 -6.63 2.64 18.76
N VAL A 175 -6.00 1.46 18.72
CA VAL A 175 -6.49 0.30 17.97
C VAL A 175 -6.53 -0.98 18.80
N THR A 176 -7.38 -1.91 18.40
CA THR A 176 -7.44 -3.25 18.99
C THR A 176 -6.13 -4.03 18.70
N PRO A 177 -5.44 -4.59 19.70
CA PRO A 177 -4.16 -5.29 19.53
C PRO A 177 -4.17 -6.42 18.48
N GLU A 178 -5.31 -7.07 18.26
CA GLU A 178 -5.48 -8.20 17.34
C GLU A 178 -5.35 -7.79 15.86
N ARG A 179 -5.51 -6.49 15.57
CA ARG A 179 -5.30 -5.92 14.22
C ARG A 179 -3.83 -5.60 13.95
N LEU A 180 -2.99 -5.58 14.98
CA LEU A 180 -1.58 -5.27 14.84
C LEU A 180 -0.76 -6.53 14.52
N GLY A 181 0.05 -6.43 13.48
CA GLY A 181 1.01 -7.46 13.09
C GLY A 181 2.21 -7.56 14.03
N PRO A 182 3.15 -8.47 13.73
CA PRO A 182 4.38 -8.59 14.49
C PRO A 182 5.25 -7.34 14.37
N VAL A 183 5.97 -7.02 15.44
CA VAL A 183 7.00 -5.97 15.42
C VAL A 183 8.22 -6.49 14.68
N MET A 184 8.63 -5.78 13.63
CA MET A 184 9.82 -6.09 12.84
C MET A 184 10.90 -5.05 13.13
N ALA A 185 11.82 -5.39 14.03
CA ALA A 185 12.97 -4.55 14.35
C ALA A 185 14.10 -4.68 13.31
N ALA A 186 15.03 -3.71 13.32
CA ALA A 186 16.23 -3.68 12.48
C ALA A 186 15.95 -3.88 10.98
N THR A 187 14.89 -3.22 10.47
CA THR A 187 14.68 -3.08 9.03
C THR A 187 15.48 -1.87 8.51
N PRO A 188 15.74 -1.76 7.20
CA PRO A 188 16.38 -0.56 6.63
C PRO A 188 15.61 0.75 6.91
N LYS A 189 14.32 0.66 7.22
CA LYS A 189 13.44 1.81 7.51
C LYS A 189 13.13 1.97 9.01
N GLY A 190 13.93 1.33 9.88
CA GLY A 190 13.73 1.34 11.34
C GLY A 190 12.86 0.18 11.83
N THR A 191 12.11 0.40 12.90
CA THR A 191 11.15 -0.58 13.41
C THR A 191 9.84 -0.42 12.65
N ILE A 192 9.30 -1.51 12.11
CA ILE A 192 8.04 -1.53 11.35
C ILE A 192 7.02 -2.42 12.06
N ARG A 193 5.77 -1.98 12.08
CA ARG A 193 4.62 -2.81 12.46
C ARG A 193 3.48 -2.55 11.50
N HIS A 194 2.80 -3.61 11.08
CA HIS A 194 1.65 -3.46 10.19
C HIS A 194 0.35 -3.36 10.98
N LEU A 195 -0.57 -2.52 10.53
CA LEU A 195 -1.93 -2.42 11.05
C LEU A 195 -2.90 -2.94 9.98
N ARG A 196 -3.70 -3.94 10.33
CA ARG A 196 -4.81 -4.40 9.48
C ARG A 196 -5.90 -3.30 9.45
N PRO A 197 -6.44 -2.93 8.28
CA PRO A 197 -7.56 -1.99 8.17
C PRO A 197 -8.79 -2.43 8.98
N THR A 198 -9.71 -1.49 9.21
CA THR A 198 -10.99 -1.76 9.86
C THR A 198 -11.84 -2.71 9.03
N ALA A 199 -12.77 -3.43 9.66
CA ALA A 199 -13.67 -4.33 8.95
C ALA A 199 -14.53 -3.58 7.92
N ASP A 200 -14.95 -2.34 8.22
CA ASP A 200 -15.69 -1.48 7.29
C ASP A 200 -14.87 -1.15 6.03
N ALA A 201 -13.59 -0.79 6.19
CA ALA A 201 -12.70 -0.53 5.06
C ALA A 201 -12.53 -1.75 4.15
N ILE A 202 -12.48 -2.95 4.73
CA ILE A 202 -12.39 -4.21 3.98
C ILE A 202 -13.72 -4.50 3.28
N ALA A 203 -14.85 -4.40 4.00
CA ALA A 203 -16.18 -4.71 3.46
C ALA A 203 -16.55 -3.81 2.27
N ARG A 204 -16.14 -2.55 2.32
CA ARG A 204 -16.46 -1.53 1.31
C ARG A 204 -15.32 -1.28 0.32
N MET A 205 -14.35 -2.19 0.20
CA MET A 205 -13.17 -2.02 -0.65
C MET A 205 -13.44 -2.01 -2.17
N GLU A 206 -14.68 -2.30 -2.59
CA GLU A 206 -15.10 -2.21 -4.00
C GLU A 206 -15.71 -0.84 -4.35
N GLU A 207 -16.13 -0.08 -3.34
CA GLU A 207 -16.75 1.22 -3.54
C GLU A 207 -15.69 2.27 -3.92
N PRO A 208 -15.81 2.92 -5.08
CA PRO A 208 -14.94 4.03 -5.41
C PRO A 208 -15.30 5.28 -4.59
N ALA A 209 -14.40 6.25 -4.61
CA ALA A 209 -14.61 7.57 -4.01
C ALA A 209 -14.17 8.67 -4.96
N ARG A 210 -14.82 9.84 -4.92
CA ARG A 210 -14.39 11.01 -5.70
C ARG A 210 -13.32 11.78 -4.93
N PRO A 211 -12.11 12.01 -5.50
CA PRO A 211 -11.15 12.95 -4.91
C PRO A 211 -11.78 14.30 -4.58
N ALA A 212 -11.51 14.82 -3.39
CA ALA A 212 -12.04 16.10 -2.92
C ALA A 212 -10.99 17.03 -2.31
N LEU A 213 -9.84 16.50 -1.86
CA LEU A 213 -8.71 17.27 -1.39
C LEU A 213 -7.41 16.47 -1.60
N ILE A 214 -6.34 17.14 -2.01
CA ILE A 214 -4.98 16.60 -2.03
C ILE A 214 -4.18 17.28 -0.92
N LEU A 215 -3.72 16.51 0.05
CA LEU A 215 -2.94 17.01 1.18
C LEU A 215 -1.47 16.64 1.01
N PHE A 216 -0.61 17.65 1.14
CA PHE A 216 0.85 17.51 1.16
C PHE A 216 1.38 17.75 2.59
N PRO A 217 1.23 16.80 3.54
CA PRO A 217 1.62 17.04 4.91
C PRO A 217 3.14 17.18 5.06
N ARG A 218 3.54 17.91 6.10
CA ARG A 218 4.91 17.93 6.63
C ARG A 218 4.81 17.82 8.14
N PHE A 219 5.65 16.97 8.71
CA PHE A 219 5.67 16.77 10.16
C PHE A 219 6.66 17.74 10.81
N GLY A 220 6.18 18.56 11.75
CA GLY A 220 7.00 19.48 12.53
C GLY A 220 6.27 20.78 12.87
N PRO A 221 6.72 21.51 13.91
CA PRO A 221 6.21 22.85 14.22
C PRO A 221 6.82 23.92 13.29
N PRO A 222 6.15 25.06 13.10
CA PRO A 222 4.81 25.41 13.57
C PRO A 222 3.71 24.82 12.67
N ALA A 223 2.49 24.71 13.21
CA ALA A 223 1.33 24.33 12.41
C ALA A 223 1.00 25.44 11.40
N ALA A 224 0.95 25.09 10.13
CA ALA A 224 0.61 26.00 9.05
C ALA A 224 -0.11 25.25 7.93
N VAL A 225 -1.04 25.94 7.27
CA VAL A 225 -1.75 25.45 6.10
C VAL A 225 -1.62 26.50 5.00
N ARG A 226 -1.26 26.06 3.80
CA ARG A 226 -1.19 26.92 2.62
C ARG A 226 -1.75 26.17 1.41
N PRO A 227 -2.39 26.88 0.46
CA PRO A 227 -2.74 26.27 -0.81
C PRO A 227 -1.48 25.89 -1.59
N VAL A 228 -1.61 24.84 -2.40
CA VAL A 228 -0.62 24.40 -3.37
C VAL A 228 -1.17 24.67 -4.77
N ALA A 229 -0.43 25.42 -5.58
CA ALA A 229 -0.87 25.73 -6.93
C ALA A 229 -1.01 24.43 -7.76
N ALA A 230 -1.98 24.38 -8.68
CA ALA A 230 -2.26 23.19 -9.49
C ALA A 230 -1.01 22.66 -10.24
N ILE A 231 -0.14 23.57 -10.71
CA ILE A 231 1.12 23.20 -11.37
C ILE A 231 2.13 22.55 -10.40
N GLU A 232 2.24 23.07 -9.17
CA GLU A 232 3.10 22.51 -8.12
C GLU A 232 2.56 21.14 -7.70
N ALA A 233 1.24 21.00 -7.54
CA ALA A 233 0.59 19.73 -7.24
C ALA A 233 0.82 18.70 -8.36
N PHE A 234 0.71 19.11 -9.62
CA PHE A 234 0.98 18.24 -10.79
C PHE A 234 2.39 17.67 -10.74
N VAL A 235 3.41 18.52 -10.58
CA VAL A 235 4.83 18.09 -10.54
C VAL A 235 5.10 17.16 -9.36
N ARG A 236 4.51 17.42 -8.19
CA ARG A 236 4.68 16.52 -7.04
C ARG A 236 4.02 15.17 -7.25
N LEU A 237 2.84 15.15 -7.88
CA LEU A 237 2.11 13.91 -8.13
C LEU A 237 2.74 13.06 -9.24
N THR A 238 3.36 13.67 -10.25
CA THR A 238 4.14 12.91 -11.25
C THR A 238 5.33 12.21 -10.59
N GLN A 239 6.03 12.89 -9.67
CA GLN A 239 7.13 12.29 -8.88
C GLN A 239 6.64 11.19 -7.94
N ALA A 240 5.43 11.31 -7.41
CA ALA A 240 4.81 10.31 -6.57
C ALA A 240 4.22 9.13 -7.36
N SER A 241 4.14 9.19 -8.70
CA SER A 241 3.54 8.12 -9.49
C SER A 241 4.55 7.09 -9.95
N THR A 242 4.23 5.81 -9.77
CA THR A 242 5.12 4.71 -10.19
C THR A 242 4.93 4.31 -11.65
N ASN A 243 3.80 4.66 -12.27
CA ASN A 243 3.48 4.23 -13.64
C ASN A 243 3.00 5.38 -14.56
N TYR A 244 3.13 6.65 -14.13
CA TYR A 244 2.75 7.81 -14.95
C TYR A 244 3.30 7.76 -16.37
N VAL A 245 4.62 7.56 -16.52
CA VAL A 245 5.29 7.48 -17.82
C VAL A 245 4.76 6.31 -18.66
N ALA A 246 4.48 5.17 -18.01
CA ALA A 246 3.99 3.98 -18.69
C ALA A 246 2.54 4.12 -19.20
N LEU A 247 1.74 4.99 -18.59
CA LEU A 247 0.37 5.28 -19.04
C LEU A 247 0.30 6.35 -20.13
N GLY A 248 1.39 7.08 -20.38
CA GLY A 248 1.47 8.10 -21.43
C GLY A 248 0.34 9.14 -21.31
N GLU A 249 -0.34 9.39 -22.44
CA GLU A 249 -1.40 10.39 -22.56
C GLU A 249 -2.54 10.17 -21.56
N ALA A 250 -2.95 8.92 -21.32
CA ALA A 250 -4.02 8.62 -20.35
C ALA A 250 -3.63 9.02 -18.92
N GLY A 251 -2.36 8.78 -18.55
CA GLY A 251 -1.81 9.20 -17.25
C GLY A 251 -1.74 10.72 -17.12
N TRP A 252 -1.28 11.41 -18.18
CA TRP A 252 -1.26 12.87 -18.26
C TRP A 252 -2.66 13.48 -18.11
N ALA A 253 -3.62 13.04 -18.93
CA ALA A 253 -4.98 13.57 -18.91
C ALA A 253 -5.66 13.34 -17.55
N ALA A 254 -5.49 12.15 -16.95
CA ALA A 254 -6.03 11.83 -15.64
C ALA A 254 -5.46 12.74 -14.54
N LEU A 255 -4.15 12.97 -14.55
CA LEU A 255 -3.48 13.78 -13.55
C LEU A 255 -3.79 15.27 -13.73
N THR A 256 -3.85 15.77 -14.97
CA THR A 256 -4.27 17.13 -15.29
C THR A 256 -5.70 17.40 -14.84
N ARG A 257 -6.64 16.46 -15.08
CA ARG A 257 -8.01 16.56 -14.58
C ARG A 257 -8.03 16.63 -13.06
N LEU A 258 -7.31 15.74 -12.38
CA LEU A 258 -7.23 15.69 -10.93
C LEU A 258 -6.82 17.03 -10.32
N VAL A 259 -5.70 17.62 -10.77
CA VAL A 259 -5.17 18.87 -10.18
C VAL A 259 -5.97 20.12 -10.55
N ARG A 260 -6.84 20.04 -11.57
CA ARG A 260 -7.74 21.13 -11.96
C ARG A 260 -9.05 21.11 -11.17
N GLU A 261 -9.56 19.92 -10.87
CA GLU A 261 -10.86 19.72 -10.22
C GLU A 261 -10.76 19.62 -8.70
N VAL A 262 -9.58 19.25 -8.17
CA VAL A 262 -9.38 18.96 -6.76
C VAL A 262 -8.41 19.98 -6.15
N PRO A 263 -8.82 20.70 -5.08
CA PRO A 263 -7.94 21.63 -4.38
C PRO A 263 -6.79 20.90 -3.66
N ALA A 264 -5.70 21.63 -3.45
CA ALA A 264 -4.48 21.16 -2.80
C ALA A 264 -3.90 22.19 -1.82
#